data_AF-A0A2S9G4B8-F1
#
_entry.id   AF-A0A2S9G4B8-F1
#
_cell.length_a   1.000
_cell.length_b   1.000
_cell.length_c   1.000
_cell.angle_alpha   90.00
_cell.angle_beta   90.00
_cell.angle_gamma   90.00
#
_symmetry.space_group_name_H-M   'P 1'
#
loop_
_entity.id
_entity.type
_entity.pdbx_description
1 polymer ?
#
loop_
_entity_poly.entity_id
_entity_poly.type
_entity_poly.pdbx_seq_one_letter_code
_entity_poly.pdbx_strand_id
1 'polypeptide(L)'
;LSENQKQHIEQNRFPNIDTTRSMEVRLQPWEEFEGKVDRIVSSGAFEHFGFNKYDDYFKNTYSWLPDDGVQMMHTIVIPSDEEIK
;
A
#
# COMPACT_ATOMS: atom_id res chain seq x y z
N LEU A 1 0.49 -12.07 0.59
CA LEU A 1 1.88 -11.68 0.93
C LEU A 1 2.84 -12.73 0.36
N SER A 2 4.08 -12.39 0.03
CA SER A 2 5.01 -13.29 -0.69
C SER A 2 6.42 -13.27 -0.09
N GLU A 3 6.87 -14.41 0.44
CA GLU A 3 8.24 -14.58 0.93
C GLU A 3 9.27 -14.40 -0.19
N ASN A 4 8.94 -14.88 -1.41
CA ASN A 4 9.81 -14.73 -2.57
C ASN A 4 10.05 -13.25 -2.92
N GLN A 5 9.03 -12.40 -2.81
CA GLN A 5 9.18 -10.96 -3.07
C GLN A 5 10.04 -10.29 -1.99
N LYS A 6 9.82 -10.62 -0.71
CA LYS A 6 10.64 -10.11 0.40
C LYS A 6 12.11 -10.48 0.19
N GLN A 7 12.39 -11.77 -0.02
CA GLN A 7 13.75 -12.26 -0.26
C GLN A 7 14.38 -11.56 -1.47
N HIS A 8 13.64 -11.40 -2.58
CA HIS A 8 14.15 -10.74 -3.76
C HIS A 8 14.55 -9.28 -3.47
N ILE A 9 13.72 -8.54 -2.73
CA ILE A 9 13.99 -7.15 -2.36
C ILE A 9 15.24 -7.06 -1.47
N GLU A 10 15.31 -7.87 -0.41
CA GLU A 10 16.41 -7.83 0.56
C GLU A 10 17.75 -8.25 -0.06
N GLN A 11 17.75 -9.27 -0.92
CA GLN A 11 18.99 -9.82 -1.47
C GLN A 11 19.45 -9.13 -2.76
N ASN A 12 18.52 -8.59 -3.57
CA ASN A 12 18.83 -8.12 -4.93
C ASN A 12 18.46 -6.66 -5.20
N ARG A 13 17.58 -6.04 -4.40
CA ARG A 13 17.18 -4.64 -4.62
C ARG A 13 17.87 -3.71 -3.65
N PHE A 14 17.66 -3.88 -2.34
CA PHE A 14 18.21 -3.00 -1.32
C PHE A 14 19.74 -2.83 -1.38
N PRO A 15 20.56 -3.90 -1.52
CA PRO A 15 22.02 -3.76 -1.56
C PRO A 15 22.53 -3.00 -2.80
N ASN A 16 21.70 -2.90 -3.85
CA ASN A 16 22.07 -2.32 -5.14
C ASN A 16 21.54 -0.89 -5.33
N ILE A 17 20.95 -0.28 -4.29
CA ILE A 17 20.49 1.11 -4.30
C ILE A 17 21.51 1.95 -3.54
N ASP A 18 22.21 2.84 -4.25
CA ASP A 18 23.13 3.81 -3.64
C ASP A 18 22.34 4.95 -2.99
N THR A 19 22.14 4.87 -1.68
CA THR A 19 21.39 5.87 -0.90
C THR A 19 21.82 5.86 0.56
N THR A 20 21.67 7.01 1.21
CA THR A 20 21.81 7.15 2.67
C THR A 20 20.48 6.96 3.42
N ARG A 21 19.37 6.77 2.69
CA ARG A 21 18.03 6.61 3.27
C ARG A 21 17.83 5.19 3.80
N SER A 22 17.03 5.06 4.85
CA SER A 22 16.57 3.76 5.34
C SER A 22 15.50 3.18 4.41
N MET A 23 15.50 1.85 4.29
CA MET A 23 14.51 1.08 3.54
C MET A 23 14.17 -0.17 4.34
N GLU A 24 12.89 -0.55 4.33
CA GLU A 24 12.40 -1.75 5.02
C GLU A 24 11.37 -2.43 4.12
N VAL A 25 11.35 -3.77 4.14
CA VAL A 25 10.27 -4.57 3.59
C VAL A 25 9.75 -5.49 4.69
N ARG A 26 8.43 -5.50 4.87
CA ARG A 26 7.77 -6.31 5.89
C ARG A 26 6.93 -7.39 5.23
N LEU A 27 7.07 -8.63 5.68
CA LEU A 27 6.08 -9.67 5.42
C LEU A 27 4.97 -9.54 6.47
N GLN A 28 4.13 -8.52 6.30
CA GLN A 28 3.12 -8.14 7.27
C GLN A 28 1.81 -7.78 6.54
N PRO A 29 0.63 -8.22 7.03
CA PRO A 29 -0.65 -7.70 6.56
C PRO A 29 -0.73 -6.19 6.82
N TRP A 30 -1.37 -5.44 5.94
CA TRP A 30 -1.51 -3.99 6.16
C TRP A 30 -2.38 -3.70 7.40
N GLU A 31 -3.31 -4.61 7.72
CA GLU A 31 -4.20 -4.53 8.87
C GLU A 31 -3.45 -4.47 10.21
N GLU A 32 -2.22 -4.99 10.26
CA GLU A 32 -1.38 -5.02 11.46
C GLU A 32 -0.40 -3.84 11.53
N PHE A 33 -0.45 -2.91 10.57
CA PHE A 33 0.40 -1.73 10.62
C PHE A 33 -0.10 -0.75 11.69
N GLU A 34 0.71 -0.59 12.74
CA GLU A 34 0.51 0.38 13.80
C GLU A 34 1.56 1.48 13.68
N GLY A 35 1.19 2.62 13.09
CA GLY A 35 2.13 3.72 12.89
C GLY A 35 1.55 4.94 12.21
N LYS A 36 2.42 5.93 12.01
CA LYS A 36 2.14 7.13 11.23
C LYS A 36 3.12 7.22 10.06
N VAL A 37 2.63 7.63 8.90
CA VAL A 37 3.42 7.86 7.69
C VAL A 37 2.96 9.14 7.02
N ASP A 38 3.87 9.86 6.37
CA ASP A 38 3.51 11.10 5.68
C ASP A 38 2.76 10.82 4.37
N ARG A 39 3.09 9.72 3.69
CA ARG A 39 2.59 9.39 2.36
C ARG A 39 2.33 7.90 2.23
N ILE A 40 1.24 7.54 1.53
CA ILE A 40 0.86 6.15 1.23
C ILE A 40 0.78 5.99 -0.27
N VAL A 41 1.35 4.91 -0.80
CA VAL A 41 1.17 4.47 -2.18
C VAL A 41 0.65 3.04 -2.17
N SER A 42 -0.51 2.82 -2.78
CA SER A 42 -1.10 1.49 -2.97
C SER A 42 -1.33 1.25 -4.45
N SER A 43 -0.79 0.15 -4.98
CA SER A 43 -0.87 -0.17 -6.41
C SER A 43 -1.28 -1.62 -6.60
N GLY A 44 -2.46 -1.83 -7.18
CA GLY A 44 -2.95 -3.16 -7.59
C GLY A 44 -3.20 -4.14 -6.45
N ALA A 45 -3.25 -3.66 -5.20
CA ALA A 45 -3.54 -4.48 -4.03
C ALA A 45 -5.04 -4.44 -3.67
N PHE A 46 -5.70 -3.31 -3.93
CA PHE A 46 -7.03 -3.00 -3.44
C PHE A 46 -8.11 -3.92 -4.04
N GLU A 47 -7.93 -4.35 -5.29
CA GLU A 47 -8.78 -5.28 -6.01
C GLU A 47 -8.85 -6.67 -5.33
N HIS A 48 -7.85 -7.00 -4.51
CA HIS A 48 -7.73 -8.30 -3.83
C HIS A 48 -8.18 -8.28 -2.38
N PHE A 49 -8.54 -7.13 -1.80
CA PHE A 49 -8.95 -7.04 -0.39
C PHE A 49 -10.38 -7.54 -0.14
N GLY A 50 -11.24 -7.46 -1.15
CA GLY A 50 -12.67 -7.74 -1.02
C GLY A 50 -13.47 -6.56 -0.44
N PHE A 51 -14.73 -6.43 -0.87
CA PHE A 51 -15.58 -5.27 -0.55
C PHE A 51 -15.79 -5.04 0.95
N ASN A 52 -15.82 -6.12 1.75
CA ASN A 52 -15.99 -6.04 3.20
C ASN A 52 -14.80 -5.37 3.93
N LYS A 53 -13.68 -5.16 3.24
CA LYS A 53 -12.46 -4.54 3.79
C LYS A 53 -12.25 -3.10 3.34
N TYR A 54 -13.14 -2.55 2.52
CA TYR A 54 -12.97 -1.20 1.99
C TYR A 54 -13.02 -0.15 3.10
N ASP A 55 -14.03 -0.24 3.98
CA ASP A 55 -14.17 0.66 5.12
C ASP A 55 -12.95 0.61 6.05
N ASP A 56 -12.49 -0.60 6.41
CA ASP A 56 -11.31 -0.80 7.25
C ASP A 56 -10.06 -0.18 6.60
N TYR A 57 -9.89 -0.41 5.30
CA TYR A 57 -8.75 0.11 4.55
C TYR A 57 -8.69 1.64 4.55
N PHE A 58 -9.80 2.31 4.21
CA PHE A 58 -9.83 3.78 4.17
C PHE A 58 -9.75 4.40 5.57
N LYS A 59 -10.40 3.81 6.58
CA LYS A 59 -10.28 4.29 7.98
C LYS A 59 -8.85 4.19 8.48
N ASN A 60 -8.20 3.05 8.26
CA ASN A 60 -6.83 2.82 8.73
C ASN A 60 -5.85 3.74 8.01
N THR A 61 -5.88 3.80 6.68
CA THR A 61 -4.99 4.66 5.90
C THR A 61 -5.16 6.14 6.23
N TYR A 62 -6.40 6.62 6.41
CA TYR A 62 -6.66 7.96 6.93
C TYR A 62 -6.07 8.16 8.33
N SER A 63 -6.25 7.19 9.23
CA SER A 63 -5.74 7.27 10.60
C SER A 63 -4.22 7.22 10.68
N TRP A 64 -3.50 6.72 9.67
CA TRP A 64 -2.04 6.67 9.65
C TRP A 64 -1.40 7.95 9.11
N LEU A 65 -2.16 8.79 8.42
CA LEU A 65 -1.66 10.03 7.85
C LEU A 65 -1.71 11.19 8.88
N PRO A 66 -0.84 12.20 8.75
CA PRO A 66 -1.03 13.52 9.36
C PRO A 66 -2.05 14.35 8.56
N ASP A 67 -2.41 15.54 9.06
CA ASP A 67 -3.40 16.43 8.42
C ASP A 67 -3.03 16.84 6.99
N ASP A 68 -1.73 16.95 6.67
CA ASP A 68 -1.19 17.24 5.34
C ASP A 68 -0.72 15.98 4.59
N GLY A 69 -1.10 14.80 5.10
CA GLY A 69 -0.76 13.51 4.53
C GLY A 69 -1.47 13.26 3.20
N VAL A 70 -0.84 12.47 2.34
CA VAL A 70 -1.40 12.14 1.02
C VAL A 70 -1.33 10.64 0.77
N GLN A 71 -2.46 10.06 0.39
CA GLN A 71 -2.54 8.73 -0.18
C GLN A 71 -2.75 8.81 -1.69
N MET A 72 -1.94 8.07 -2.44
CA MET A 72 -2.22 7.74 -3.83
C MET A 72 -2.62 6.26 -3.92
N MET A 73 -3.81 6.01 -4.46
CA MET A 73 -4.32 4.67 -4.70
C MET A 73 -4.50 4.46 -6.20
N HIS A 74 -3.80 3.47 -6.73
CA HIS A 74 -3.93 3.01 -8.10
C HIS A 74 -4.58 1.62 -8.10
N THR A 75 -5.83 1.56 -8.57
CA THR A 75 -6.66 0.36 -8.61
C THR A 75 -7.47 0.33 -9.90
N ILE A 76 -7.74 -0.87 -10.41
CA ILE A 76 -8.72 -1.13 -11.44
C ILE A 76 -10.11 -0.88 -10.83
N VAL A 77 -10.97 -0.21 -11.59
CA VAL A 77 -12.38 0.02 -11.24
C VAL A 77 -13.27 -0.46 -12.38
N ILE A 78 -14.50 -0.83 -12.04
CA ILE A 78 -15.55 -1.05 -13.03
C ILE A 78 -16.45 0.18 -12.98
N PRO A 79 -16.49 1.00 -14.05
CA PRO A 79 -17.40 2.15 -14.09
C PRO A 79 -18.86 1.69 -14.10
N SER A 80 -19.74 2.54 -13.60
CA SER A 80 -21.18 2.33 -13.74
C SER A 80 -21.62 2.51 -15.21
N ASP A 81 -22.77 1.92 -15.56
CA ASP A 81 -23.37 2.09 -16.90
C ASP A 81 -23.61 3.57 -17.27
N GLU A 82 -23.76 4.45 -16.29
CA GLU A 82 -23.96 5.89 -16.50
C GLU A 82 -22.66 6.62 -16.86
N GLU A 83 -21.52 6.19 -16.32
CA GLU A 83 -20.20 6.79 -16.56
C GLU A 83 -19.58 6.38 -17.92
N ILE A 84 -20.10 5.33 -18.56
CA ILE A 84 -19.61 4.82 -19.85
C ILE A 84 -20.27 5.51 -21.06
N LYS A 85 -21.43 6.17 -20.87
CA LYS A 85 -22.19 6.82 -21.95
C LYS A 85 -21.57 8.14 -22.40
#